data_AF-A0A5J9SUY5-F1
#
_entry.id   AF-A0A5J9SUY5-F1
#
_cell.length_a   1.000
_cell.length_b   1.000
_cell.length_c   1.000
_cell.angle_alpha   90.00
_cell.angle_beta   90.00
_cell.angle_gamma   90.00
#
_symmetry.space_group_name_H-M   'P 1'
#
loop_
_entity.id
_entity.type
_entity.pdbx_description
1 polymer ?
#
loop_
_entity_poly.entity_id
_entity_poly.type
_entity_poly.pdbx_seq_one_letter_code
_entity_poly.pdbx_strand_id
1 'polypeptide(L)'
;QSPRRLISGARRRPRRHSEDAGSFPATTATDCSSAAQMDVGQKLEEVKEALFQKFPSGATLLTKDYEKNVANANETPEKKESKGVRMKGYRSICQYGLGSMFWTAASGVLAVLEEEKLPAVTEKIHYCAIYFAISLGVMLTGLAASTFHDSFPLAPCFAGLGAWKAFMFVLATFHLASFKFHSNVDQCMLSMILSGLVVTFFWALGVQDPLPFHIIAKFIIWLVGVAIWCLVFLLYCIVFALYGIGCFFIWLWDNAREGCTSLKKDFAARFKKADIHMGQATKIMKTG
;
A
#
# COMPACT_ATOMS: atom_id res chain seq x y z
N GLN A 1 -25.08 -33.84 52.14
CA GLN A 1 -24.22 -34.64 53.02
C GLN A 1 -22.81 -34.69 52.41
N SER A 2 -21.80 -34.48 53.27
CA SER A 2 -20.33 -34.25 53.13
C SER A 2 -19.51 -34.99 52.04
N PRO A 3 -18.20 -34.67 51.84
CA PRO A 3 -17.42 -33.51 52.33
C PRO A 3 -16.42 -32.84 51.32
N ARG A 4 -16.08 -31.59 51.63
CA ARG A 4 -14.90 -30.83 51.16
C ARG A 4 -13.60 -31.42 51.71
N ARG A 5 -12.53 -31.48 50.89
CA ARG A 5 -11.14 -31.62 51.37
C ARG A 5 -10.42 -30.26 51.31
N LEU A 6 -10.05 -29.77 52.49
CA LEU A 6 -9.06 -28.73 52.73
C LEU A 6 -7.68 -29.38 52.80
N ILE A 7 -6.69 -28.82 52.10
CA ILE A 7 -5.27 -29.12 52.34
C ILE A 7 -4.64 -27.83 52.85
N SER A 8 -4.36 -27.82 54.15
CA SER A 8 -3.51 -26.85 54.83
C SER A 8 -2.07 -27.38 54.80
N GLY A 9 -1.13 -26.53 54.41
CA GLY A 9 0.28 -26.85 54.35
C GLY A 9 1.12 -25.64 54.73
N ALA A 10 1.12 -25.32 56.02
CA ALA A 10 2.03 -24.34 56.60
C ALA A 10 3.43 -24.97 56.80
N ARG A 11 4.49 -24.32 56.29
CA ARG A 11 5.85 -24.54 56.80
C ARG A 11 6.55 -23.20 57.03
N ARG A 12 6.93 -23.00 58.29
CA ARG A 12 7.62 -21.83 58.84
C ARG A 12 9.14 -22.02 58.80
N ARG A 13 9.83 -20.87 58.61
CA ARG A 13 11.14 -20.42 59.17
C ARG A 13 12.44 -21.03 58.60
N PRO A 14 13.64 -20.40 58.79
CA PRO A 14 13.99 -19.13 59.48
C PRO A 14 14.96 -18.17 58.71
N ARG A 15 15.26 -17.06 59.43
CA ARG A 15 16.15 -15.90 59.27
C ARG A 15 17.68 -16.16 59.13
N ARG A 16 18.36 -15.14 58.55
CA ARG A 16 19.77 -14.66 58.72
C ARG A 16 20.88 -15.59 58.15
N HIS A 17 21.95 -15.11 57.50
CA HIS A 17 22.96 -14.13 57.96
C HIS A 17 23.82 -13.58 56.78
N SER A 18 24.59 -12.52 57.09
CA SER A 18 25.84 -11.98 56.47
C SER A 18 25.74 -11.44 55.04
N GLU A 19 25.84 -10.13 54.76
CA GLU A 19 26.97 -9.20 55.01
C GLU A 19 28.34 -9.84 54.79
N ASP A 20 28.77 -9.85 53.52
CA ASP A 20 30.19 -9.82 53.14
C ASP A 20 30.35 -8.81 52.01
N ALA A 21 31.01 -7.70 52.35
CA ALA A 21 31.51 -6.70 51.42
C ALA A 21 32.76 -7.26 50.73
N GLY A 22 32.55 -7.96 49.61
CA GLY A 22 33.61 -8.38 48.70
C GLY A 22 33.95 -7.26 47.73
N SER A 23 35.18 -6.73 47.83
CA SER A 23 35.80 -5.84 46.87
C SER A 23 35.77 -6.44 45.46
N PHE A 24 35.12 -5.74 44.52
CA PHE A 24 35.15 -6.09 43.10
C PHE A 24 36.52 -5.75 42.50
N PRO A 25 37.19 -6.69 41.82
CA PRO A 25 38.30 -6.37 40.94
C PRO A 25 37.77 -5.60 39.74
N ALA A 26 38.47 -4.54 39.36
CA ALA A 26 38.23 -3.79 38.12
C ALA A 26 38.53 -4.70 36.91
N THR A 27 37.52 -5.43 36.44
CA THR A 27 37.56 -6.13 35.17
C THR A 27 37.30 -5.15 34.04
N THR A 28 38.27 -5.08 33.14
CA THR A 28 38.26 -4.36 31.87
C THR A 28 37.01 -4.70 31.06
N ALA A 29 36.10 -3.73 30.96
CA ALA A 29 34.92 -3.78 30.13
C ALA A 29 35.28 -3.46 28.68
N THR A 30 35.70 -4.45 27.90
CA THR A 30 35.88 -4.26 26.44
C THR A 30 35.43 -5.41 25.55
N ASP A 31 35.09 -6.60 26.06
CA ASP A 31 34.89 -7.78 25.18
C ASP A 31 33.50 -8.46 25.24
N CYS A 32 32.52 -7.96 25.99
CA CYS A 32 31.18 -8.60 26.07
C CYS A 32 30.19 -8.16 24.97
N SER A 33 30.54 -7.21 24.09
CA SER A 33 29.62 -6.71 23.04
C SER A 33 29.58 -7.61 21.80
N SER A 34 30.68 -8.31 21.47
CA SER A 34 30.79 -9.08 20.22
C SER A 34 30.06 -10.43 20.29
N ALA A 35 30.12 -11.12 21.43
CA ALA A 35 29.44 -12.41 21.63
C ALA A 35 27.90 -12.27 21.66
N ALA A 36 27.39 -11.19 22.24
CA ALA A 36 25.95 -10.90 22.25
C ALA A 36 25.43 -10.44 20.87
N GLN A 37 26.26 -9.78 20.06
CA GLN A 37 25.89 -9.41 18.68
C GLN A 37 25.84 -10.63 17.74
N MET A 38 26.71 -11.62 17.92
CA MET A 38 26.70 -12.83 17.09
C MET A 38 25.47 -13.73 17.35
N ASP A 39 25.00 -13.86 18.60
CA ASP A 39 23.80 -14.67 18.94
C ASP A 39 22.50 -14.06 18.37
N VAL A 40 22.40 -12.73 18.33
CA VAL A 40 21.23 -12.04 17.77
C VAL A 40 21.17 -12.17 16.25
N GLY A 41 22.31 -12.11 15.56
CA GLY A 41 22.37 -12.29 14.10
C GLY A 41 21.95 -13.70 13.67
N GLN A 42 22.37 -14.72 14.40
CA GLN A 42 22.05 -16.11 14.09
C GLN A 42 20.56 -16.43 14.32
N LYS A 43 19.97 -15.92 15.41
CA LYS A 43 18.52 -16.02 15.66
C LYS A 43 17.70 -15.24 14.64
N LEU A 44 18.21 -14.12 14.13
CA LEU A 44 17.52 -13.34 13.11
C LEU A 44 17.45 -14.10 11.78
N GLU A 45 18.53 -14.75 11.37
CA GLU A 45 18.52 -15.58 10.16
C GLU A 45 17.66 -16.84 10.32
N GLU A 46 17.62 -17.49 11.49
CA GLU A 46 16.66 -18.58 11.75
C GLU A 46 15.20 -18.11 11.69
N VAL A 47 14.89 -16.94 12.27
CA VAL A 47 13.55 -16.35 12.20
C VAL A 47 13.20 -15.98 10.76
N LYS A 48 14.15 -15.46 9.99
CA LYS A 48 13.98 -15.11 8.58
C LYS A 48 13.77 -16.36 7.73
N GLU A 49 14.55 -17.43 7.90
CA GLU A 49 14.29 -18.70 7.22
C GLU A 49 12.92 -19.29 7.63
N ALA A 50 12.58 -19.28 8.91
CA ALA A 50 11.31 -19.78 9.40
C ALA A 50 10.10 -18.97 8.90
N LEU A 51 10.25 -17.64 8.75
CA LEU A 51 9.24 -16.78 8.17
C LEU A 51 9.13 -17.01 6.66
N PHE A 52 10.25 -16.90 5.94
CA PHE A 52 10.26 -16.79 4.48
C PHE A 52 10.24 -18.12 3.73
N GLN A 53 10.78 -19.22 4.28
CA GLN A 53 10.67 -20.55 3.63
C GLN A 53 9.22 -21.07 3.60
N LYS A 54 8.35 -20.57 4.50
CA LYS A 54 6.93 -20.97 4.55
C LYS A 54 6.00 -20.12 3.70
N PHE A 55 6.49 -19.05 3.07
CA PHE A 55 5.70 -18.30 2.11
C PHE A 55 5.81 -18.94 0.71
N PRO A 56 4.69 -19.16 0.01
CA PRO A 56 4.72 -19.72 -1.34
C PRO A 56 5.55 -18.82 -2.26
N SER A 57 6.41 -19.43 -3.09
CA SER A 57 7.21 -18.69 -4.08
C SER A 57 6.28 -17.89 -5.00
N GLY A 58 6.66 -16.66 -5.33
CA GLY A 58 5.84 -15.74 -6.13
C GLY A 58 5.49 -16.21 -7.56
N ALA A 59 5.89 -17.41 -7.97
CA ALA A 59 5.63 -17.95 -9.31
C ALA A 59 4.18 -18.46 -9.52
N THR A 60 3.40 -18.71 -8.46
CA THR A 60 1.99 -19.16 -8.55
C THR A 60 0.97 -18.02 -8.49
N LEU A 61 1.38 -16.78 -8.76
CA LEU A 61 0.64 -15.55 -8.44
C LEU A 61 -0.43 -15.08 -9.44
N LEU A 62 -0.68 -15.84 -10.52
CA LEU A 62 -1.69 -15.43 -11.51
C LEU A 62 -3.06 -16.00 -11.14
N THR A 63 -4.02 -15.07 -11.04
CA THR A 63 -5.47 -15.20 -10.82
C THR A 63 -6.17 -16.38 -11.50
N LYS A 64 -5.58 -16.91 -12.57
CA LYS A 64 -6.09 -18.07 -13.32
C LYS A 64 -6.14 -19.37 -12.51
N ASP A 65 -5.22 -19.56 -11.57
CA ASP A 65 -5.22 -20.78 -10.74
C ASP A 65 -6.21 -20.69 -9.59
N TYR A 66 -6.52 -19.49 -9.08
CA TYR A 66 -7.53 -19.32 -8.03
C TYR A 66 -8.93 -19.66 -8.54
N GLU A 67 -9.34 -19.10 -9.69
CA GLU A 67 -10.66 -19.36 -10.29
C GLU A 67 -10.83 -20.83 -10.73
N LYS A 68 -9.78 -21.42 -11.31
CA LYS A 68 -9.76 -22.85 -11.69
C LYS A 68 -9.82 -23.77 -10.47
N ASN A 69 -9.36 -23.31 -9.30
CA ASN A 69 -9.38 -24.08 -8.04
C ASN A 69 -10.68 -23.98 -7.25
N VAL A 70 -11.49 -22.93 -7.46
CA VAL A 70 -12.84 -22.80 -6.88
C VAL A 70 -13.86 -23.62 -7.66
N ALA A 71 -13.71 -23.75 -8.99
CA ALA A 71 -14.58 -24.57 -9.82
C ALA A 71 -14.45 -26.09 -9.56
N ASN A 72 -13.31 -26.55 -9.03
CA ASN A 72 -13.05 -27.94 -8.66
C ASN A 72 -13.29 -28.17 -7.15
N ALA A 73 -14.48 -27.82 -6.66
CA ALA A 73 -14.87 -27.83 -5.24
C ALA A 73 -15.05 -29.24 -4.61
N ASN A 74 -14.33 -30.24 -5.08
CA ASN A 74 -14.01 -31.40 -4.25
C ASN A 74 -12.71 -31.05 -3.54
N GLU A 75 -12.79 -30.69 -2.26
CA GLU A 75 -11.63 -30.33 -1.44
C GLU A 75 -10.63 -31.48 -1.40
N THR A 76 -9.65 -31.48 -2.30
CA THR A 76 -8.54 -32.42 -2.25
C THR A 76 -7.80 -32.23 -0.92
N PRO A 77 -7.32 -33.32 -0.29
CA PRO A 77 -6.65 -33.26 1.01
C PRO A 77 -5.47 -32.26 1.04
N GLU A 78 -4.76 -32.11 -0.08
CA GLU A 78 -3.67 -31.15 -0.26
C GLU A 78 -4.12 -29.67 -0.07
N LYS A 79 -5.35 -29.33 -0.47
CA LYS A 79 -5.91 -27.98 -0.26
C LYS A 79 -6.25 -27.72 1.20
N LYS A 80 -6.66 -28.73 1.96
CA LYS A 80 -6.91 -28.60 3.40
C LYS A 80 -5.60 -28.40 4.17
N GLU A 81 -4.57 -29.16 3.80
CA GLU A 81 -3.26 -29.06 4.42
C GLU A 81 -2.62 -27.68 4.21
N SER A 82 -2.61 -27.18 2.96
CA SER A 82 -2.07 -25.84 2.65
C SER A 82 -2.82 -24.71 3.36
N LYS A 83 -4.16 -24.78 3.48
CA LYS A 83 -4.94 -23.83 4.28
C LYS A 83 -4.54 -23.87 5.76
N GLY A 84 -4.37 -25.05 6.34
CA GLY A 84 -3.95 -25.23 7.73
C GLY A 84 -2.58 -24.64 8.02
N VAL A 85 -1.60 -24.86 7.14
CA VAL A 85 -0.24 -24.28 7.25
C VAL A 85 -0.29 -22.75 7.24
N ARG A 86 -1.10 -22.16 6.35
CA ARG A 86 -1.26 -20.70 6.25
C ARG A 86 -1.93 -20.10 7.49
N MET A 87 -3.02 -20.71 7.99
CA MET A 87 -3.66 -20.26 9.22
C MET A 87 -2.71 -20.30 10.42
N LYS A 88 -1.87 -21.34 10.51
CA LYS A 88 -0.83 -21.43 11.55
C LYS A 88 0.19 -20.29 11.44
N GLY A 89 0.56 -19.90 10.21
CA GLY A 89 1.40 -18.73 9.93
C GLY A 89 0.76 -17.43 10.44
N TYR A 90 -0.49 -17.14 10.05
CA TYR A 90 -1.20 -15.95 10.53
C TYR A 90 -1.35 -15.92 12.04
N ARG A 91 -1.68 -17.06 12.64
CA ARG A 91 -1.76 -17.20 14.10
C ARG A 91 -0.45 -16.79 14.77
N SER A 92 0.68 -17.29 14.28
CA SER A 92 2.00 -16.97 14.81
C SER A 92 2.31 -15.47 14.70
N ILE A 93 2.01 -14.84 13.56
CA ILE A 93 2.24 -13.41 13.35
C ILE A 93 1.35 -12.57 14.27
N CYS A 94 0.06 -12.93 14.41
CA CYS A 94 -0.85 -12.26 15.34
C CYS A 94 -0.36 -12.37 16.80
N GLN A 95 0.08 -13.56 17.22
CA GLN A 95 0.62 -13.76 18.57
C GLN A 95 1.89 -12.95 18.81
N TYR A 96 2.78 -12.86 17.81
CA TYR A 96 3.97 -12.02 17.89
C TYR A 96 3.62 -10.54 17.99
N GLY A 97 2.66 -10.05 17.19
CA GLY A 97 2.15 -8.68 17.27
C GLY A 97 1.56 -8.35 18.65
N LEU A 98 0.70 -9.24 19.18
CA LEU A 98 0.14 -9.09 20.53
C LEU A 98 1.22 -9.07 21.61
N GLY A 99 2.20 -9.97 21.50
CA GLY A 99 3.37 -10.00 22.38
C GLY A 99 4.13 -8.67 22.35
N SER A 100 4.43 -8.15 21.16
CA SER A 100 5.13 -6.86 20.99
C SER A 100 4.34 -5.68 21.60
N MET A 101 3.01 -5.72 21.48
CA MET A 101 2.12 -4.70 22.05
C MET A 101 2.17 -4.69 23.58
N PHE A 102 2.19 -5.88 24.20
CA PHE A 102 2.29 -6.04 25.64
C PHE A 102 3.68 -5.71 26.19
N TRP A 103 4.74 -6.10 25.48
CA TRP A 103 6.10 -6.06 26.01
C TRP A 103 6.83 -4.73 25.84
N THR A 104 6.52 -3.94 24.81
CA THR A 104 7.43 -2.83 24.43
C THR A 104 6.71 -1.59 23.93
N ALA A 105 5.56 -1.74 23.27
CA ALA A 105 5.00 -0.67 22.45
C ALA A 105 3.98 0.23 23.15
N ALA A 106 3.08 -0.28 23.99
CA ALA A 106 2.03 0.58 24.55
C ALA A 106 2.57 1.50 25.66
N SER A 107 3.31 0.94 26.62
CA SER A 107 3.83 1.69 27.77
C SER A 107 4.99 2.62 27.40
N GLY A 108 5.92 2.17 26.55
CA GLY A 108 7.06 2.99 26.11
C GLY A 108 6.61 4.20 25.28
N VAL A 109 5.62 4.02 24.41
CA VAL A 109 5.09 5.11 23.58
C VAL A 109 4.28 6.10 24.40
N LEU A 110 3.47 5.62 25.34
CA LEU A 110 2.76 6.50 26.27
C LEU A 110 3.73 7.29 27.15
N ALA A 111 4.81 6.67 27.65
CA ALA A 111 5.79 7.36 28.49
C ALA A 111 6.51 8.48 27.72
N VAL A 112 6.93 8.23 26.46
CA VAL A 112 7.55 9.25 25.60
C VAL A 112 6.57 10.39 25.30
N LEU A 113 5.30 10.07 25.04
CA LEU A 113 4.26 11.07 24.80
C LEU A 113 3.89 11.87 26.07
N GLU A 114 4.01 11.27 27.25
CA GLU A 114 3.73 11.92 28.54
C GLU A 114 4.87 12.88 28.95
N GLU A 115 6.13 12.56 28.60
CA GLU A 115 7.27 13.45 28.85
C GLU A 115 7.22 14.74 28.02
N GLU A 116 6.67 14.69 26.80
CA GLU A 116 6.38 15.88 26.00
C GLU A 116 5.12 16.60 26.51
N LYS A 117 5.26 17.35 27.61
CA LYS A 117 4.19 18.17 28.26
C LYS A 117 3.71 19.36 27.41
N LEU A 118 3.33 19.15 26.16
CA LEU A 118 2.70 20.17 25.31
C LEU A 118 1.18 19.93 25.21
N PRO A 119 0.33 20.97 25.37
CA PRO A 119 -1.12 20.81 25.29
C PRO A 119 -1.62 20.31 23.92
N ALA A 120 -0.85 20.51 22.85
CA ALA A 120 -1.13 19.96 21.52
C ALA A 120 -0.82 18.45 21.39
N VAL A 121 -0.11 17.86 22.35
CA VAL A 121 0.24 16.42 22.37
C VAL A 121 -0.90 15.59 22.95
N THR A 122 -1.73 16.16 23.83
CA THR A 122 -2.90 15.48 24.41
C THR A 122 -3.85 14.95 23.33
N GLU A 123 -4.12 15.74 22.29
CA GLU A 123 -4.94 15.28 21.16
C GLU A 123 -4.28 14.12 20.40
N LYS A 124 -2.96 14.18 20.20
CA LYS A 124 -2.19 13.12 19.51
C LYS A 124 -2.20 11.80 20.29
N ILE A 125 -2.13 11.86 21.61
CA ILE A 125 -2.21 10.68 22.48
C ILE A 125 -3.54 9.95 22.28
N HIS A 126 -4.66 10.67 22.16
CA HIS A 126 -5.95 10.06 21.90
C HIS A 126 -5.99 9.31 20.56
N TYR A 127 -5.43 9.89 19.49
CA TYR A 127 -5.34 9.20 18.20
C TYR A 127 -4.46 7.94 18.26
N CYS A 128 -3.32 8.00 18.96
CA CYS A 128 -2.47 6.83 19.19
C CYS A 128 -3.21 5.74 19.98
N ALA A 129 -3.92 6.11 21.04
CA ALA A 129 -4.70 5.17 21.85
C ALA A 129 -5.83 4.51 21.03
N ILE A 130 -6.56 5.28 20.22
CA ILE A 130 -7.59 4.76 19.31
C ILE A 130 -6.96 3.81 18.29
N TYR A 131 -5.84 4.19 17.67
CA TYR A 131 -5.12 3.34 16.73
C TYR A 131 -4.68 2.02 17.37
N PHE A 132 -4.17 2.07 18.60
CA PHE A 132 -3.80 0.88 19.37
C PHE A 132 -5.00 -0.01 19.67
N ALA A 133 -6.11 0.56 20.13
CA ALA A 133 -7.34 -0.20 20.40
C ALA A 133 -7.88 -0.89 19.13
N ILE A 134 -7.91 -0.17 18.00
CA ILE A 134 -8.32 -0.74 16.70
C ILE A 134 -7.35 -1.85 16.28
N SER A 135 -6.04 -1.62 16.40
CA SER A 135 -5.02 -2.61 16.04
C SER A 135 -5.16 -3.88 16.87
N LEU A 136 -5.35 -3.73 18.19
CA LEU A 136 -5.60 -4.83 19.10
C LEU A 136 -6.86 -5.61 18.72
N GLY A 137 -7.97 -4.92 18.48
CA GLY A 137 -9.22 -5.53 18.04
C GLY A 137 -9.03 -6.37 16.77
N VAL A 138 -8.41 -5.80 15.74
CA VAL A 138 -8.16 -6.49 14.47
C VAL A 138 -7.21 -7.68 14.64
N MET A 139 -6.15 -7.56 15.45
CA MET A 139 -5.25 -8.68 15.75
C MET A 139 -5.96 -9.81 16.50
N LEU A 140 -6.80 -9.49 17.49
CA LEU A 140 -7.59 -10.49 18.23
C LEU A 140 -8.62 -11.18 17.33
N THR A 141 -9.30 -10.44 16.46
CA THR A 141 -10.21 -11.03 15.46
C THR A 141 -9.46 -11.96 14.51
N GLY A 142 -8.29 -11.57 14.03
CA GLY A 142 -7.47 -12.45 13.19
C GLY A 142 -6.94 -13.68 13.93
N LEU A 143 -6.59 -13.53 15.20
CA LEU A 143 -6.19 -14.66 16.05
C LEU A 143 -7.35 -15.65 16.24
N ALA A 144 -8.56 -15.15 16.53
CA ALA A 144 -9.76 -15.98 16.63
C ALA A 144 -10.07 -16.68 15.30
N ALA A 145 -10.04 -15.95 14.19
CA ALA A 145 -10.28 -16.49 12.86
C ALA A 145 -9.27 -17.58 12.46
N SER A 146 -7.98 -17.40 12.80
CA SER A 146 -6.95 -18.42 12.53
C SER A 146 -7.08 -19.66 13.44
N THR A 147 -7.62 -19.49 14.65
CA THR A 147 -7.80 -20.58 15.62
C THR A 147 -9.05 -21.40 15.32
N PHE A 148 -10.15 -20.73 14.97
CA PHE A 148 -11.46 -21.34 14.69
C PHE A 148 -11.82 -21.24 13.21
N HIS A 149 -10.88 -21.58 12.33
CA HIS A 149 -11.01 -21.33 10.89
C HIS A 149 -12.15 -22.09 10.21
N ASP A 150 -12.60 -23.21 10.80
CA ASP A 150 -13.74 -23.99 10.29
C ASP A 150 -15.10 -23.36 10.65
N SER A 151 -15.17 -22.58 11.72
CA SER A 151 -16.42 -21.97 12.22
C SER A 151 -16.53 -20.48 11.92
N PHE A 152 -15.42 -19.82 11.58
CA PHE A 152 -15.37 -18.38 11.39
C PHE A 152 -15.65 -18.02 9.92
N PRO A 153 -16.69 -17.22 9.63
CA PRO A 153 -17.00 -16.82 8.25
C PRO A 153 -15.85 -15.99 7.68
N LEU A 154 -15.36 -16.36 6.49
CA LEU A 154 -14.21 -15.71 5.86
C LEU A 154 -12.94 -15.76 6.73
N ALA A 155 -12.73 -16.87 7.47
CA ALA A 155 -11.56 -17.04 8.33
C ALA A 155 -10.22 -16.62 7.69
N PRO A 156 -9.90 -16.97 6.42
CA PRO A 156 -8.64 -16.54 5.81
C PRO A 156 -8.50 -15.03 5.68
N CYS A 157 -9.59 -14.33 5.37
CA CYS A 157 -9.59 -12.87 5.22
C CYS A 157 -9.29 -12.20 6.56
N PHE A 158 -9.99 -12.58 7.63
CA PHE A 158 -9.80 -11.98 8.95
C PHE A 158 -8.46 -12.38 9.58
N ALA A 159 -8.03 -13.64 9.41
CA ALA A 159 -6.72 -14.10 9.86
C ALA A 159 -5.59 -13.33 9.16
N GLY A 160 -5.67 -13.19 7.84
CA GLY A 160 -4.73 -12.42 7.04
C GLY A 160 -4.70 -10.93 7.41
N LEU A 161 -5.87 -10.31 7.63
CA LEU A 161 -5.96 -8.91 8.04
C LEU A 161 -5.36 -8.67 9.44
N GLY A 162 -5.62 -9.57 10.39
CA GLY A 162 -5.02 -9.53 11.73
C GLY A 162 -3.51 -9.66 11.68
N ALA A 163 -2.99 -10.60 10.88
CA ALA A 163 -1.56 -10.82 10.72
C ALA A 163 -0.88 -9.62 10.03
N TRP A 164 -1.49 -9.05 8.99
CA TRP A 164 -1.01 -7.80 8.38
C TRP A 164 -0.96 -6.67 9.41
N LYS A 165 -2.02 -6.51 10.20
CA LYS A 165 -2.09 -5.44 11.21
C LYS A 165 -1.04 -5.62 12.31
N ALA A 166 -0.79 -6.86 12.74
CA ALA A 166 0.29 -7.20 13.65
C ALA A 166 1.66 -6.83 13.09
N PHE A 167 1.93 -7.14 11.82
CA PHE A 167 3.20 -6.79 11.18
C PHE A 167 3.38 -5.27 11.05
N MET A 168 2.34 -4.55 10.62
CA MET A 168 2.38 -3.08 10.52
C MET A 168 2.57 -2.42 11.88
N PHE A 169 1.98 -3.00 12.93
CA PHE A 169 2.17 -2.56 14.30
C PHE A 169 3.64 -2.73 14.73
N VAL A 170 4.23 -3.91 14.56
CA VAL A 170 5.65 -4.16 14.88
C VAL A 170 6.54 -3.18 14.13
N LEU A 171 6.31 -2.98 12.84
CA LEU A 171 7.07 -2.05 12.01
C LEU A 171 6.98 -0.61 12.53
N ALA A 172 5.77 -0.14 12.86
CA ALA A 172 5.57 1.19 13.43
C ALA A 172 6.31 1.35 14.77
N THR A 173 6.25 0.34 15.63
CA THR A 173 6.91 0.37 16.95
C THR A 173 8.42 0.31 16.84
N PHE A 174 8.95 -0.42 15.86
CA PHE A 174 10.38 -0.45 15.55
C PHE A 174 10.89 0.92 15.12
N HIS A 175 10.20 1.60 14.20
CA HIS A 175 10.56 2.96 13.78
C HIS A 175 10.43 3.95 14.93
N LEU A 176 9.38 3.82 15.73
CA LEU A 176 9.16 4.69 16.89
C LEU A 176 10.26 4.55 17.95
N ALA A 177 10.69 3.31 18.23
CA ALA A 177 11.83 3.04 19.10
C ALA A 177 13.16 3.50 18.50
N SER A 178 13.24 3.66 17.17
CA SER A 178 14.44 4.08 16.45
C SER A 178 14.61 5.59 16.39
N PHE A 179 13.57 6.40 16.67
CA PHE A 179 13.68 7.86 16.65
C PHE A 179 14.78 8.40 17.57
N LYS A 180 15.01 7.76 18.74
CA LYS A 180 16.09 8.17 19.66
C LYS A 180 17.50 8.07 19.07
N PHE A 181 17.67 7.33 17.96
CA PHE A 181 18.94 7.14 17.29
C PHE A 181 19.09 7.96 16.00
N HIS A 182 18.01 8.61 15.53
CA HIS A 182 18.01 9.36 14.27
C HIS A 182 17.97 10.85 14.57
N SER A 183 18.95 11.61 14.06
CA SER A 183 18.96 13.07 14.15
C SER A 183 17.91 13.74 13.27
N ASN A 184 17.38 13.02 12.26
CA ASN A 184 16.42 13.53 11.30
C ASN A 184 15.09 12.76 11.38
N VAL A 185 14.10 13.38 12.02
CA VAL A 185 12.75 12.82 12.22
C VAL A 185 12.03 12.60 10.89
N ASP A 186 12.23 13.49 9.91
CA ASP A 186 11.56 13.42 8.60
C ASP A 186 12.00 12.19 7.81
N GLN A 187 13.30 11.86 7.85
CA GLN A 187 13.83 10.66 7.19
C GLN A 187 13.29 9.37 7.83
N CYS A 188 13.17 9.34 9.16
CA CYS A 188 12.60 8.20 9.87
C CYS A 188 11.11 8.02 9.55
N MET A 189 10.35 9.11 9.51
CA MET A 189 8.94 9.10 9.07
C MET A 189 8.79 8.61 7.62
N LEU A 190 9.63 9.10 6.71
CA LEU A 190 9.64 8.66 5.31
C LEU A 190 9.97 7.16 5.20
N SER A 191 10.96 6.69 5.97
CA SER A 191 11.32 5.27 6.01
C SER A 191 10.19 4.40 6.56
N MET A 192 9.47 4.87 7.57
CA MET A 192 8.29 4.17 8.11
C MET A 192 7.18 4.05 7.06
N ILE A 193 6.88 5.14 6.35
CA ILE A 193 5.88 5.15 5.28
C ILE A 193 6.30 4.20 4.16
N LEU A 194 7.54 4.30 3.67
CA LEU A 194 8.03 3.49 2.56
C LEU A 194 8.05 2.01 2.90
N SER A 195 8.56 1.63 4.08
CA SER A 195 8.55 0.24 4.53
C SER A 195 7.12 -0.29 4.72
N GLY A 196 6.20 0.51 5.27
CA GLY A 196 4.79 0.16 5.38
C GLY A 196 4.11 -0.07 4.03
N LEU A 197 4.41 0.77 3.02
CA LEU A 197 3.92 0.60 1.65
C LEU A 197 4.45 -0.69 1.03
N VAL A 198 5.75 -0.94 1.09
CA VAL A 198 6.38 -2.16 0.53
C VAL A 198 5.75 -3.42 1.14
N VAL A 199 5.60 -3.45 2.46
CA VAL A 199 4.95 -4.55 3.18
C VAL A 199 3.49 -4.71 2.75
N THR A 200 2.76 -3.62 2.62
CA THR A 200 1.35 -3.64 2.21
C THR A 200 1.20 -4.16 0.79
N PHE A 201 2.06 -3.75 -0.15
CA PHE A 201 2.07 -4.28 -1.51
C PHE A 201 2.46 -5.75 -1.54
N PHE A 202 3.51 -6.14 -0.82
CA PHE A 202 3.91 -7.54 -0.69
C PHE A 202 2.76 -8.40 -0.14
N TRP A 203 2.06 -7.92 0.89
CA TRP A 203 0.92 -8.62 1.47
C TRP A 203 -0.25 -8.71 0.48
N ALA A 204 -0.61 -7.60 -0.17
CA ALA A 204 -1.69 -7.55 -1.14
C ALA A 204 -1.45 -8.49 -2.34
N LEU A 205 -0.19 -8.58 -2.80
CA LEU A 205 0.19 -9.44 -3.92
C LEU A 205 0.35 -10.90 -3.47
N GLY A 206 1.16 -11.17 -2.45
CA GLY A 206 1.58 -12.51 -2.05
C GLY A 206 0.54 -13.30 -1.24
N VAL A 207 -0.28 -12.62 -0.44
CA VAL A 207 -1.17 -13.30 0.51
C VAL A 207 -2.56 -13.57 -0.07
N GLN A 208 -3.09 -12.72 -0.97
CA GLN A 208 -4.40 -12.83 -1.69
C GLN A 208 -5.65 -13.24 -0.87
N ASP A 209 -5.54 -13.48 0.43
CA ASP A 209 -6.59 -14.03 1.28
C ASP A 209 -7.72 -13.10 1.65
N PRO A 210 -7.57 -11.76 1.60
CA PRO A 210 -8.77 -10.96 1.55
C PRO A 210 -9.31 -10.95 0.12
N LEU A 211 -9.98 -12.02 -0.29
CA LEU A 211 -10.76 -12.05 -1.54
C LEU A 211 -11.64 -10.80 -1.70
N PRO A 212 -12.31 -10.29 -0.63
CA PRO A 212 -13.08 -9.04 -0.72
C PRO A 212 -12.19 -7.83 -1.00
N PHE A 213 -11.03 -7.71 -0.35
CA PHE A 213 -10.12 -6.58 -0.61
C PHE A 213 -9.45 -6.70 -1.98
N HIS A 214 -9.22 -7.91 -2.48
CA HIS A 214 -8.73 -8.12 -3.84
C HIS A 214 -9.77 -7.69 -4.87
N ILE A 215 -11.05 -7.99 -4.64
CA ILE A 215 -12.17 -7.51 -5.46
C ILE A 215 -12.26 -5.98 -5.39
N ILE A 216 -12.20 -5.39 -4.19
CA ILE A 216 -12.22 -3.93 -4.00
C ILE A 216 -11.00 -3.29 -4.67
N ALA A 217 -9.81 -3.85 -4.51
CA ALA A 217 -8.58 -3.34 -5.13
C ALA A 217 -8.65 -3.41 -6.65
N LYS A 218 -9.13 -4.54 -7.22
CA LYS A 218 -9.41 -4.66 -8.65
C LYS A 218 -10.42 -3.61 -9.11
N PHE A 219 -11.47 -3.37 -8.33
CA PHE A 219 -12.47 -2.36 -8.63
C PHE A 219 -11.88 -0.94 -8.62
N ILE A 220 -11.04 -0.61 -7.63
CA ILE A 220 -10.33 0.67 -7.57
C ILE A 220 -9.37 0.84 -8.75
N ILE A 221 -8.55 -0.18 -9.05
CA ILE A 221 -7.63 -0.17 -10.19
C ILE A 221 -8.41 0.01 -11.50
N TRP A 222 -9.55 -0.67 -11.63
CA TRP A 222 -10.45 -0.53 -12.76
C TRP A 222 -11.00 0.90 -12.87
N LEU A 223 -11.47 1.50 -11.76
CA LEU A 223 -11.94 2.90 -11.74
C LEU A 223 -10.84 3.89 -12.15
N VAL A 224 -9.62 3.71 -11.63
CA VAL A 224 -8.47 4.54 -12.02
C VAL A 224 -8.14 4.35 -13.50
N GLY A 225 -8.17 3.11 -13.99
CA GLY A 225 -7.98 2.79 -15.41
C GLY A 225 -9.02 3.44 -16.32
N VAL A 226 -10.29 3.41 -15.92
CA VAL A 226 -11.39 4.10 -16.63
C VAL A 226 -11.15 5.61 -16.65
N ALA A 227 -10.76 6.22 -15.53
CA ALA A 227 -10.47 7.65 -15.47
C ALA A 227 -9.32 8.05 -16.41
N ILE A 228 -8.23 7.27 -16.44
CA ILE A 228 -7.10 7.48 -17.35
C ILE A 228 -7.56 7.32 -18.81
N TRP A 229 -8.35 6.29 -19.11
CA TRP A 229 -8.87 6.06 -20.47
C TRP A 229 -9.76 7.21 -20.94
N CYS A 230 -10.65 7.72 -20.08
CA CYS A 230 -11.47 8.89 -20.36
C CYS A 230 -10.61 10.13 -20.64
N LEU A 231 -9.53 10.35 -19.89
CA LEU A 231 -8.59 11.45 -20.11
C LEU A 231 -7.90 11.34 -21.47
N VAL A 232 -7.40 10.15 -21.81
CA VAL A 232 -6.78 9.88 -23.12
C VAL A 232 -7.78 10.07 -24.26
N PHE A 233 -9.00 9.58 -24.12
CA PHE A 233 -10.07 9.73 -25.11
C PHE A 233 -10.45 11.21 -25.31
N LEU A 234 -10.55 11.97 -24.23
CA LEU A 234 -10.81 13.41 -24.28
C LEU A 234 -9.68 14.14 -25.02
N LEU A 235 -8.42 13.80 -24.73
CA LEU A 235 -7.26 14.38 -25.42
C LEU A 235 -7.25 14.03 -26.92
N TYR A 236 -7.61 12.80 -27.28
CA TYR A 236 -7.78 12.37 -28.66
C TYR A 236 -8.86 13.19 -29.39
N CYS A 237 -10.03 13.39 -28.76
CA CYS A 237 -11.10 14.21 -29.32
C CYS A 237 -10.68 15.66 -29.55
N ILE A 238 -9.89 16.24 -28.63
CA ILE A 238 -9.33 17.59 -28.79
C ILE A 238 -8.39 17.64 -30.01
N VAL A 239 -7.46 16.70 -30.13
CA VAL A 239 -6.53 16.64 -31.28
C VAL A 239 -7.29 16.50 -32.60
N PHE A 240 -8.31 15.64 -32.65
CA PHE A 240 -9.13 15.44 -33.84
C PHE A 240 -9.95 16.70 -34.20
N ALA A 241 -10.52 17.39 -33.22
CA ALA A 241 -11.23 18.65 -33.43
C ALA A 241 -10.30 19.74 -33.96
N LEU A 242 -9.09 19.88 -33.38
CA LEU A 242 -8.08 20.83 -33.86
C LEU A 242 -7.64 20.51 -35.30
N TYR A 243 -7.48 19.24 -35.63
CA TYR A 243 -7.18 18.80 -36.99
C TYR A 243 -8.31 19.19 -37.97
N GLY A 244 -9.57 18.92 -37.60
CA GLY A 244 -10.73 19.32 -38.40
C GLY A 244 -10.84 20.83 -38.61
N ILE A 245 -10.60 21.62 -37.56
CA ILE A 245 -10.53 23.08 -37.62
C ILE A 245 -9.40 23.53 -38.56
N GLY A 246 -8.23 22.90 -38.47
CA GLY A 246 -7.10 23.15 -39.36
C GLY A 246 -7.44 22.89 -40.83
N CYS A 247 -8.02 21.74 -41.14
CA CYS A 247 -8.49 21.41 -42.48
C CYS A 247 -9.55 22.40 -42.99
N PHE A 248 -10.46 22.83 -42.13
CA PHE A 248 -11.47 23.83 -42.47
C PHE A 248 -10.85 25.19 -42.80
N PHE A 249 -9.86 25.65 -42.03
CA PHE A 249 -9.14 26.89 -42.33
C PHE A 249 -8.31 26.81 -43.61
N ILE A 250 -7.65 25.67 -43.87
CA ILE A 250 -6.93 25.43 -45.13
C ILE A 250 -7.92 25.53 -46.31
N TRP A 251 -9.05 24.84 -46.21
CA TRP A 251 -10.11 24.90 -47.22
C TRP A 251 -10.66 26.31 -47.43
N LEU A 252 -10.90 27.07 -46.34
CA LEU A 252 -11.33 28.47 -46.42
C LEU A 252 -10.27 29.35 -47.10
N TRP A 253 -8.99 29.15 -46.77
CA TRP A 253 -7.87 29.88 -47.35
C TRP A 253 -7.74 29.63 -48.85
N ASP A 254 -7.82 28.35 -49.26
CA ASP A 254 -7.74 27.96 -50.66
C ASP A 254 -8.92 28.54 -51.46
N ASN A 255 -10.15 28.47 -50.94
CA ASN A 255 -11.31 29.10 -51.57
C ASN A 255 -11.22 30.62 -51.66
N ALA A 256 -10.70 31.29 -50.62
CA ALA A 256 -10.48 32.73 -50.65
C ALA A 256 -9.48 33.11 -51.74
N ARG A 257 -8.42 32.31 -51.92
CA ARG A 257 -7.39 32.51 -52.94
C ARG A 257 -7.93 32.24 -54.35
N GLU A 258 -8.59 31.11 -54.54
CA GLU A 258 -9.15 30.70 -55.84
C GLU A 258 -10.31 31.59 -56.28
N GLY A 259 -11.22 31.92 -55.37
CA GLY A 259 -12.32 32.87 -55.61
C GLY A 259 -11.80 34.23 -56.05
N CYS A 260 -10.69 34.70 -55.47
CA CYS A 260 -10.03 35.94 -55.89
C CYS A 260 -9.40 35.81 -57.29
N THR A 261 -8.85 34.65 -57.66
CA THR A 261 -8.27 34.43 -59.00
C THR A 261 -9.32 34.27 -60.11
N SER A 262 -10.44 33.60 -59.81
CA SER A 262 -11.58 33.45 -60.73
C SER A 262 -12.19 34.81 -61.07
N LEU A 263 -12.48 35.62 -60.03
CA LEU A 263 -13.04 36.96 -60.21
C LEU A 263 -12.09 37.89 -60.99
N LYS A 264 -10.78 37.79 -60.73
CA LYS A 264 -9.77 38.61 -61.42
C LYS A 264 -9.63 38.22 -62.90
N LYS A 265 -9.76 36.93 -63.23
CA LYS A 265 -9.78 36.44 -64.63
C LYS A 265 -11.03 36.92 -65.38
N ASP A 266 -12.20 36.85 -64.75
CA ASP A 266 -13.45 37.31 -65.36
C ASP A 266 -13.49 38.83 -65.57
N PHE A 267 -12.98 39.61 -64.61
CA PHE A 267 -12.85 41.06 -64.80
C PHE A 267 -11.87 41.42 -65.92
N ALA A 268 -10.71 40.77 -65.99
CA ALA A 268 -9.74 40.99 -67.05
C ALA A 268 -10.31 40.64 -68.45
N ALA A 269 -11.09 39.56 -68.55
CA ALA A 269 -11.76 39.18 -69.79
C ALA A 269 -12.82 40.21 -70.23
N ARG A 270 -13.60 40.76 -69.28
CA ARG A 270 -14.62 41.78 -69.57
C ARG A 270 -14.00 43.12 -69.99
N PHE A 271 -12.92 43.57 -69.36
CA PHE A 271 -12.21 44.79 -69.75
C PHE A 271 -11.61 44.67 -71.15
N LYS A 272 -10.95 43.55 -71.47
CA LYS A 272 -10.41 43.31 -72.82
C LYS A 272 -11.50 43.33 -73.90
N LYS A 273 -12.69 42.79 -73.60
CA LYS A 273 -13.84 42.84 -74.52
C LYS A 273 -14.35 44.28 -74.69
N ALA A 274 -14.42 45.07 -73.62
CA ALA A 274 -14.83 46.47 -73.68
C ALA A 274 -13.87 47.33 -74.52
N ASP A 275 -12.55 47.15 -74.38
CA ASP A 275 -11.54 47.87 -75.18
C ASP A 275 -11.66 47.58 -76.68
N ILE A 276 -11.93 46.32 -77.05
CA ILE A 276 -12.16 45.94 -78.45
C ILE A 276 -13.39 46.67 -79.02
N HIS A 277 -14.49 46.71 -78.27
CA HIS A 277 -15.70 47.41 -78.70
C HIS A 277 -15.49 48.92 -78.80
N MET A 278 -14.77 49.55 -77.86
CA MET A 278 -14.44 50.98 -77.93
C MET A 278 -13.51 51.31 -79.12
N GLY A 279 -12.53 50.46 -79.40
CA GLY A 279 -11.66 50.61 -80.56
C GLY A 279 -12.41 50.49 -81.89
N GLN A 280 -13.39 49.59 -81.98
CA GLN A 280 -14.28 49.49 -83.15
C GLN A 280 -15.18 50.72 -83.29
N ALA A 281 -15.79 51.21 -82.21
CA ALA A 281 -16.61 52.42 -82.24
C ALA A 281 -15.81 53.67 -82.68
N THR A 282 -14.56 53.79 -82.25
CA THR A 282 -13.68 54.91 -82.63
C THR A 282 -13.27 54.83 -84.10
N LYS A 283 -13.08 53.62 -84.65
CA LYS A 283 -12.83 53.44 -86.08
C LYS A 283 -14.04 53.88 -86.92
N ILE A 284 -15.25 53.49 -86.52
CA ILE A 284 -16.48 53.87 -87.23
C ILE A 284 -16.65 55.39 -87.24
N MET A 285 -16.43 56.07 -86.12
CA MET A 285 -16.50 57.54 -86.03
C MET A 285 -15.44 58.29 -86.84
N LYS A 286 -14.32 57.66 -87.23
CA LYS A 286 -13.29 58.30 -88.08
C LYS A 286 -13.54 58.13 -89.58
N THR A 287 -14.39 57.18 -89.97
CA THR A 287 -14.62 56.82 -91.38
C THR A 287 -15.97 57.27 -91.93
N GLY A 288 -16.83 57.86 -91.09
CA GLY A 288 -18.07 58.53 -91.49
C GLY A 288 -17.94 60.03 -91.27
#